data_AF-A0A956ID08-F1
#
_entry.id   AF-A0A956ID08-F1
#
_cell.length_a   1.000
_cell.length_b   1.000
_cell.length_c   1.000
_cell.angle_alpha   90.00
_cell.angle_beta   90.00
_cell.angle_gamma   90.00
#
_symmetry.space_group_name_H-M   'P 1'
#
loop_
_entity.id
_entity.type
_entity.pdbx_description
1 polymer ?
#
loop_
_entity_poly.entity_id
_entity_poly.type
_entity_poly.pdbx_seq_one_letter_code
_entity_poly.pdbx_strand_id
1 'polypeptide(L)'
;AVRYVNAVAADATYLYVLGQGTTTGETNGLYRIARADLGGATPAPATQLWAAADVDVSLNGSSGSYDGMVLQRVGGRDYVYVRDDSTGGVTVTDVTAVPPRFLGVIGGRVTSSNNAIGLSADGTFLVVSNSSDDTWIRLD
;
A
#
# COMPACT_ATOMS: atom_id res chain seq x y z
N ALA A 1 -7.52 -3.88 -13.37
CA ALA A 1 -7.04 -5.18 -13.86
C ALA A 1 -6.07 -5.75 -12.81
N VAL A 2 -6.56 -5.89 -11.57
CA VAL A 2 -5.77 -6.34 -10.41
C VAL A 2 -6.59 -7.44 -9.75
N ARG A 3 -5.95 -8.56 -9.42
CA ARG A 3 -6.52 -9.71 -8.70
C ARG A 3 -5.77 -9.92 -7.38
N TYR A 4 -6.31 -10.77 -6.51
CA TYR A 4 -5.76 -11.01 -5.17
C TYR A 4 -5.47 -9.68 -4.45
N VAL A 5 -6.50 -8.83 -4.41
CA VAL A 5 -6.39 -7.50 -3.79
C VAL A 5 -6.26 -7.69 -2.29
N ASN A 6 -5.13 -7.24 -1.74
CA ASN A 6 -4.83 -7.30 -0.32
C ASN A 6 -5.32 -6.04 0.40
N ALA A 7 -5.09 -4.87 -0.21
CA ALA A 7 -5.43 -3.58 0.39
C ALA A 7 -5.79 -2.53 -0.65
N VAL A 8 -6.62 -1.57 -0.25
CA VAL A 8 -7.00 -0.41 -1.07
C VAL A 8 -6.94 0.87 -0.25
N ALA A 9 -6.41 1.93 -0.85
CA ALA A 9 -6.44 3.30 -0.36
C ALA A 9 -6.76 4.21 -1.54
N ALA A 10 -7.20 5.44 -1.30
CA ALA A 10 -7.62 6.29 -2.40
C ALA A 10 -7.51 7.77 -2.05
N ASP A 11 -7.26 8.58 -3.07
CA ASP A 11 -7.41 10.03 -3.03
C ASP A 11 -8.60 10.45 -3.91
N ALA A 12 -8.65 11.72 -4.32
CA ALA A 12 -9.70 12.26 -5.18
C ALA A 12 -9.60 11.81 -6.66
N THR A 13 -8.46 11.27 -7.09
CA THR A 13 -8.14 11.00 -8.50
C THR A 13 -7.91 9.51 -8.78
N TYR A 14 -7.32 8.77 -7.85
CA TYR A 14 -6.89 7.39 -8.01
C TYR A 14 -7.39 6.48 -6.88
N LEU A 15 -7.58 5.21 -7.23
CA LEU A 15 -7.50 4.10 -6.27
C LEU A 15 -6.09 3.53 -6.32
N TYR A 16 -5.49 3.36 -5.15
CA TYR A 16 -4.24 2.63 -4.96
C TYR A 16 -4.58 1.23 -4.47
N VAL A 17 -4.04 0.23 -5.15
CA VAL A 17 -4.42 -1.17 -4.93
C VAL A 17 -3.15 -1.99 -4.78
N LEU A 18 -3.04 -2.67 -3.64
CA LEU A 18 -2.01 -3.67 -3.43
C LEU A 18 -2.55 -5.03 -3.85
N GLY A 19 -1.83 -5.72 -4.74
CA GLY A 19 -2.26 -7.02 -5.26
C GLY A 19 -1.41 -7.46 -6.44
N GLN A 20 -1.98 -8.29 -7.31
CA GLN A 20 -1.32 -8.79 -8.51
C GLN A 20 -2.00 -8.27 -9.77
N GLY A 21 -1.25 -7.72 -10.71
CA GLY A 21 -1.80 -7.37 -12.03
C GLY A 21 -2.29 -8.60 -12.81
N THR A 22 -3.28 -8.40 -13.67
CA THR A 22 -3.90 -9.49 -14.44
C THR A 22 -3.29 -9.69 -15.83
N THR A 23 -2.39 -8.80 -16.26
CA THR A 23 -1.71 -8.87 -17.55
C THR A 23 -0.46 -9.75 -17.42
N THR A 24 -0.12 -10.50 -18.48
CA THR A 24 1.08 -11.32 -18.50
C THR A 24 2.33 -10.48 -18.22
N GLY A 25 3.12 -10.88 -17.22
CA GLY A 25 4.32 -10.17 -16.78
C GLY A 25 4.10 -9.22 -15.60
N GLU A 26 2.85 -8.93 -15.23
CA GLU A 26 2.54 -8.15 -14.03
C GLU A 26 2.69 -9.01 -12.76
N THR A 27 3.36 -8.45 -11.75
CA THR A 27 3.77 -9.13 -10.51
C THR A 27 3.00 -8.59 -9.30
N ASN A 28 3.22 -9.16 -8.12
CA ASN A 28 2.70 -8.55 -6.90
C ASN A 28 3.29 -7.14 -6.74
N GLY A 29 2.50 -6.17 -6.32
CA GLY A 29 2.98 -4.81 -6.11
C GLY A 29 1.87 -3.80 -5.85
N LEU A 30 2.25 -2.52 -5.87
CA LEU A 30 1.31 -1.41 -5.78
C LEU A 30 0.89 -0.96 -7.17
N TYR A 31 -0.41 -0.85 -7.38
CA TYR A 31 -1.03 -0.39 -8.61
C TYR A 31 -1.84 0.87 -8.35
N ARG A 32 -2.01 1.71 -9.37
CA ARG A 32 -3.02 2.76 -9.38
C ARG A 32 -4.03 2.54 -10.49
N ILE A 33 -5.27 2.89 -10.22
CA ILE A 33 -6.40 2.91 -11.16
C ILE A 33 -7.00 4.30 -11.11
N ALA A 34 -7.16 4.97 -12.26
CA ALA A 34 -7.81 6.27 -12.28
C ALA A 34 -9.30 6.11 -11.96
N ARG A 35 -9.84 6.96 -11.10
CA ARG A 35 -11.27 6.93 -10.76
C ARG A 35 -12.16 7.17 -11.97
N ALA A 36 -11.71 7.98 -12.93
CA ALA A 36 -12.41 8.23 -14.18
C ALA A 36 -12.60 6.97 -15.04
N ASP A 37 -11.77 5.94 -14.85
CA ASP A 37 -11.87 4.68 -15.59
C ASP A 37 -12.85 3.69 -14.93
N LEU A 38 -13.32 3.98 -13.71
CA LEU A 38 -14.30 3.16 -13.01
C LEU A 38 -15.67 3.30 -13.67
N GLY A 39 -16.18 2.22 -14.26
CA GLY A 39 -17.43 2.18 -15.02
C GLY A 39 -17.26 2.25 -16.54
N GLY A 40 -16.01 2.36 -17.03
CA GLY A 40 -15.68 2.25 -18.45
C GLY A 40 -15.25 0.84 -18.84
N ALA A 41 -13.99 0.68 -19.27
CA ALA A 41 -13.43 -0.62 -19.64
C ALA A 41 -13.43 -1.59 -18.44
N THR A 42 -13.78 -2.86 -18.68
CA THR A 42 -13.82 -3.90 -17.64
C THR A 42 -12.85 -5.04 -17.98
N PRO A 43 -11.83 -5.31 -17.15
CA PRO A 43 -11.49 -4.58 -15.92
C PRO A 43 -10.86 -3.20 -16.21
N ALA A 44 -11.04 -2.23 -15.31
CA ALA A 44 -10.44 -0.90 -15.44
C ALA A 44 -8.90 -0.99 -15.59
N PRO A 45 -8.27 -0.16 -16.45
CA PRO A 45 -6.82 -0.16 -16.60
C PRO A 45 -6.11 0.11 -15.26
N ALA A 46 -5.01 -0.60 -15.02
CA ALA A 46 -4.17 -0.40 -13.85
C ALA A 46 -2.74 -0.07 -14.30
N THR A 47 -2.07 0.82 -13.59
CA THR A 47 -0.65 1.13 -13.79
C THR A 47 0.13 0.65 -12.57
N GLN A 48 1.11 -0.23 -12.76
CA GLN A 48 2.01 -0.64 -11.68
C GLN A 48 2.92 0.53 -11.29
N LEU A 49 2.98 0.84 -10.00
CA LEU A 49 3.86 1.85 -9.43
C LEU A 49 5.21 1.25 -9.04
N TRP A 50 5.20 0.04 -8.49
CA TRP A 50 6.38 -0.78 -8.24
C TRP A 50 5.98 -2.25 -8.14
N ALA A 51 6.92 -3.14 -8.46
CA ALA A 51 6.82 -4.56 -8.16
C ALA A 51 7.42 -4.86 -6.79
N ALA A 52 6.81 -5.77 -6.04
CA ALA A 52 7.28 -6.20 -4.73
C ALA A 52 8.73 -6.72 -4.76
N ALA A 53 9.10 -7.40 -5.85
CA ALA A 53 10.45 -7.90 -6.09
C ALA A 53 11.50 -6.78 -6.29
N ASP A 54 11.09 -5.60 -6.76
CA ASP A 54 12.01 -4.47 -7.01
C ASP A 54 12.33 -3.69 -5.74
N VAL A 55 11.51 -3.83 -4.70
CA VAL A 55 11.60 -3.07 -3.43
C VAL A 55 11.87 -3.95 -2.21
N ASP A 56 12.18 -5.24 -2.43
CA ASP A 56 12.41 -6.26 -1.40
C ASP A 56 11.29 -6.32 -0.34
N VAL A 57 10.05 -6.23 -0.82
CA VAL A 57 8.83 -6.40 0.00
C VAL A 57 8.24 -7.75 -0.32
N SER A 58 7.93 -8.55 0.70
CA SER A 58 7.33 -9.84 0.50
C SER A 58 5.82 -9.73 0.66
N LEU A 59 5.14 -9.38 -0.43
CA LEU A 59 3.68 -9.41 -0.47
C LEU A 59 3.21 -10.85 -0.63
N ASN A 60 2.52 -11.37 0.38
CA ASN A 60 1.91 -12.68 0.29
C ASN A 60 0.67 -12.59 -0.63
N GLY A 61 0.84 -12.94 -1.91
CA GLY A 61 -0.21 -12.86 -2.93
C GLY A 61 -1.18 -14.05 -2.90
N SER A 62 -1.20 -14.83 -1.82
CA SER A 62 -2.10 -15.97 -1.66
C SER A 62 -3.46 -15.52 -1.10
N SER A 63 -4.53 -16.19 -1.52
CA SER A 63 -5.88 -15.93 -1.01
C SER A 63 -5.92 -16.02 0.52
N GLY A 64 -6.28 -14.93 1.20
CA GLY A 64 -6.34 -14.86 2.67
C GLY A 64 -5.18 -14.12 3.34
N SER A 65 -4.23 -13.60 2.57
CA SER A 65 -3.26 -12.60 3.07
C SER A 65 -3.90 -11.22 3.08
N TYR A 66 -3.67 -10.44 4.13
CA TYR A 66 -4.37 -9.17 4.35
C TYR A 66 -3.39 -8.06 4.61
N ASP A 67 -2.69 -7.51 3.64
CA ASP A 67 -1.83 -6.35 3.94
C ASP A 67 -2.66 -5.14 4.41
N GLY A 68 -2.07 -4.30 5.26
CA GLY A 68 -2.69 -3.04 5.67
C GLY A 68 -2.26 -1.90 4.77
N MET A 69 -3.16 -0.98 4.43
CA MET A 69 -2.77 0.21 3.67
C MET A 69 -3.52 1.46 4.14
N VAL A 70 -2.79 2.57 4.27
CA VAL A 70 -3.35 3.90 4.52
C VAL A 70 -2.71 4.93 3.61
N LEU A 71 -3.44 6.00 3.34
CA LEU A 71 -2.97 7.15 2.57
C LEU A 71 -2.92 8.38 3.47
N GLN A 72 -1.84 9.15 3.34
CA GLN A 72 -1.69 10.45 3.99
C GLN A 72 -1.41 11.53 2.96
N ARG A 73 -2.06 12.68 3.11
CA ARG A 73 -1.74 13.92 2.39
C ARG A 73 -0.88 14.81 3.28
N VAL A 74 0.33 15.16 2.85
CA VAL A 74 1.22 16.13 3.54
C VAL A 74 1.73 17.16 2.53
N GLY A 75 1.48 18.44 2.79
CA GLY A 75 2.02 19.53 1.95
C GLY A 75 1.67 19.43 0.46
N GLY A 76 0.51 18.88 0.12
CA GLY A 76 0.09 18.67 -1.28
C GLY A 76 0.59 17.37 -1.93
N ARG A 77 1.32 16.53 -1.19
CA ARG A 77 1.79 15.21 -1.64
C ARG A 77 1.02 14.08 -0.98
N ASP A 78 0.79 13.00 -1.72
CA ASP A 78 0.21 11.77 -1.19
C ASP A 78 1.28 10.73 -0.95
N TYR A 79 1.19 10.12 0.22
CA TYR A 79 2.02 9.00 0.63
C TYR A 79 1.13 7.81 0.94
N VAL A 80 1.45 6.68 0.34
CA VAL A 80 0.81 5.40 0.64
C VAL A 80 1.74 4.61 1.55
N TYR A 81 1.20 4.18 2.68
CA TYR A 81 1.88 3.32 3.64
C TYR A 81 1.31 1.93 3.55
N VAL A 82 2.17 0.94 3.33
CA VAL A 82 1.78 -0.48 3.24
C VAL A 82 2.46 -1.24 4.36
N ARG A 83 1.67 -1.97 5.12
CA ARG A 83 2.17 -2.95 6.08
C ARG A 83 2.28 -4.32 5.41
N ASP A 84 3.50 -4.83 5.36
CA ASP A 84 3.86 -6.17 4.88
C ASP A 84 3.52 -7.21 5.96
N ASP A 85 2.69 -8.18 5.60
CA ASP A 85 2.23 -9.25 6.49
C ASP A 85 3.32 -10.27 6.88
N SER A 86 4.35 -10.41 6.06
CA SER A 86 5.41 -11.40 6.24
C SER A 86 6.54 -10.90 7.11
N THR A 87 6.90 -9.61 6.95
CA THR A 87 7.99 -8.98 7.71
C THR A 87 7.49 -8.11 8.86
N GLY A 88 6.21 -7.74 8.85
CA GLY A 88 5.61 -6.74 9.72
C GLY A 88 5.96 -5.30 9.32
N GLY A 89 6.85 -5.12 8.35
CA GLY A 89 7.43 -3.85 7.97
C GLY A 89 6.41 -2.89 7.36
N VAL A 90 6.58 -1.60 7.61
CA VAL A 90 5.81 -0.55 6.93
C VAL A 90 6.68 0.08 5.87
N THR A 91 6.23 -0.01 4.62
CA THR A 91 6.82 0.71 3.50
C THR A 91 6.06 1.99 3.19
N VAL A 92 6.74 2.94 2.55
CA VAL A 92 6.16 4.22 2.15
C VAL A 92 6.49 4.54 0.69
N THR A 93 5.49 5.02 -0.04
CA THR A 93 5.62 5.46 -1.43
C THR A 93 5.03 6.86 -1.60
N ASP A 94 5.81 7.80 -2.16
CA ASP A 94 5.28 9.07 -2.68
C ASP A 94 4.60 8.80 -4.02
N VAL A 95 3.26 8.79 -4.01
CA VAL A 95 2.46 8.45 -5.19
C VAL A 95 2.11 9.67 -6.05
N THR A 96 2.43 10.87 -5.55
CA THR A 96 2.31 12.15 -6.29
C THR A 96 3.58 12.54 -7.04
N ALA A 97 4.73 11.96 -6.70
CA ALA A 97 5.95 12.13 -7.47
C ALA A 97 5.75 11.70 -8.94
N VAL A 98 6.50 12.33 -9.85
CA VAL A 98 6.48 12.00 -11.28
C VAL A 98 7.91 11.65 -11.71
N PRO A 99 8.24 10.35 -11.87
CA PRO A 99 7.41 9.18 -11.58
C PRO A 99 7.19 8.94 -10.06
N PRO A 100 6.16 8.16 -9.66
CA PRO A 100 5.97 7.75 -8.27
C PRO A 100 7.23 7.12 -7.68
N ARG A 101 7.49 7.35 -6.39
CA ARG A 101 8.78 7.03 -5.77
C ARG A 101 8.61 6.23 -4.49
N PHE A 102 9.13 5.01 -4.47
CA PHE A 102 9.32 4.23 -3.25
C PHE A 102 10.38 4.91 -2.37
N LEU A 103 10.04 5.16 -1.09
CA LEU A 103 10.92 5.89 -0.17
C LEU A 103 11.65 4.98 0.82
N GLY A 104 11.24 3.71 0.94
CA GLY A 104 11.85 2.74 1.83
C GLY A 104 10.90 2.18 2.88
N VAL A 105 11.49 1.48 3.84
CA VAL A 105 10.83 0.89 5.01
C VAL A 105 11.07 1.80 6.21
N ILE A 106 9.99 2.18 6.91
CA ILE A 106 10.04 3.19 8.00
C ILE A 106 9.74 2.62 9.39
N GLY A 107 9.52 1.31 9.52
CA GLY A 107 9.30 0.67 10.81
C GLY A 107 8.59 -0.67 10.66
N GLY A 108 8.04 -1.19 11.76
CA GLY A 108 7.23 -2.42 11.74
C GLY A 108 7.99 -3.70 12.06
N ARG A 109 8.88 -3.69 13.07
CA ARG A 109 9.58 -4.91 13.47
C ARG A 109 8.78 -5.72 14.48
N VAL A 110 7.59 -6.21 14.11
CA VAL A 110 6.89 -7.22 14.91
C VAL A 110 6.11 -8.23 14.08
N THR A 111 6.33 -9.51 14.40
CA THR A 111 5.72 -10.69 13.79
C THR A 111 4.32 -10.89 14.37
N SER A 112 3.31 -10.23 13.82
CA SER A 112 1.92 -10.53 14.15
C SER A 112 1.15 -10.90 12.90
N SER A 113 0.24 -11.87 13.01
CA SER A 113 -0.78 -12.16 12.00
C SER A 113 -1.84 -11.07 11.86
N ASN A 114 -1.74 -10.00 12.67
CA ASN A 114 -2.54 -8.79 12.50
C ASN A 114 -1.79 -7.86 11.55
N ASN A 115 -2.48 -7.39 10.52
CA ASN A 115 -1.92 -6.53 9.49
C ASN A 115 -2.59 -5.15 9.46
N ALA A 116 -3.39 -4.83 10.47
CA ALA A 116 -4.02 -3.53 10.58
C ALA A 116 -2.97 -2.43 10.71
N ILE A 117 -3.22 -1.33 10.01
CA ILE A 117 -2.45 -0.10 10.06
C ILE A 117 -3.43 1.07 10.06
N GLY A 118 -3.13 2.10 10.83
CA GLY A 118 -3.95 3.29 10.98
C GLY A 118 -3.10 4.55 10.95
N LEU A 119 -3.74 5.67 10.61
CA LEU A 119 -3.16 6.99 10.73
C LEU A 119 -3.92 7.76 11.80
N SER A 120 -3.19 8.40 12.70
CA SER A 120 -3.78 9.37 13.65
C SER A 120 -4.49 10.50 12.91
N ALA A 121 -5.51 11.09 13.56
CA ALA A 121 -6.38 12.08 12.93
C ALA A 121 -5.63 13.35 12.46
N ASP A 122 -4.55 13.71 13.14
CA ASP A 122 -3.67 14.83 12.79
C ASP A 122 -2.56 14.44 11.81
N GLY A 123 -2.42 13.16 11.48
CA GLY A 123 -1.40 12.62 10.60
C GLY A 123 0.00 12.51 11.23
N THR A 124 0.15 12.79 12.52
CA THR A 124 1.48 12.82 13.17
C THR A 124 2.03 11.42 13.43
N PHE A 125 1.14 10.44 13.58
CA PHE A 125 1.48 9.05 13.89
C PHE A 125 0.85 8.06 12.93
N LEU A 126 1.63 7.07 12.55
CA LEU A 126 1.17 5.79 12.03
C LEU A 126 1.06 4.79 13.18
N VAL A 127 -0.05 4.08 13.26
CA VAL A 127 -0.32 3.06 14.28
C VAL A 127 -0.34 1.71 13.60
N VAL A 128 0.52 0.81 14.06
CA VAL A 128 0.66 -0.55 13.54
C VAL A 128 0.20 -1.51 14.62
N SER A 129 -0.92 -2.20 14.38
CA SER A 129 -1.51 -3.01 15.44
C SER A 129 -0.78 -4.33 15.63
N ASN A 130 -0.63 -4.76 16.86
CA ASN A 130 0.10 -5.98 17.20
C ASN A 130 -0.74 -6.87 18.14
N SER A 131 -0.32 -8.11 18.33
CA SER A 131 -1.04 -9.05 19.21
C SER A 131 -0.92 -8.73 20.69
N SER A 132 0.14 -8.02 21.10
CA SER A 132 0.33 -7.58 22.50
C SER A 132 0.38 -6.06 22.65
N ASP A 133 1.18 -5.37 21.82
CA ASP A 133 1.44 -3.94 21.97
C ASP A 133 1.55 -3.25 20.60
N ASP A 134 0.61 -2.33 20.34
CA ASP A 134 0.60 -1.55 19.11
C ASP A 134 1.86 -0.68 19.00
N THR A 135 2.43 -0.60 17.80
CA THR A 135 3.60 0.25 17.52
C THR A 135 3.13 1.59 16.96
N TRP A 136 3.64 2.68 17.54
CA TRP A 136 3.35 4.05 17.11
C TRP A 136 4.61 4.64 16.45
N ILE A 137 4.54 4.91 15.15
CA ILE A 137 5.64 5.49 14.38
C ILE A 137 5.32 6.97 14.17
N ARG A 138 6.18 7.85 14.68
CA ARG A 138 6.06 9.29 14.44
C ARG A 138 6.46 9.61 13.00
N LEU A 139 5.65 10.43 12.34
CA LEU A 139 5.84 10.95 11.00
C LEU A 139 6.20 12.44 11.16
N ASP A 140 7.46 12.72 11.49
CA ASP A 140 8.03 14.07 11.64
C ASP A 140 9.08 14.41 10.58
#